data_AF-A0A8S0FFX1-F1
#
_entry.id   AF-A0A8S0FFX1-F1
#
_cell.length_a   1.000
_cell.length_b   1.000
_cell.length_c   1.000
_cell.angle_alpha   90.00
_cell.angle_beta   90.00
_cell.angle_gamma   90.00
#
_symmetry.space_group_name_H-M   'P 1'
#
loop_
_entity.id
_entity.type
_entity.pdbx_description
1 polymer ?
#
loop_
_entity_poly.entity_id
_entity_poly.type
_entity_poly.pdbx_seq_one_letter_code
_entity_poly.pdbx_strand_id
1 'polypeptide(L)'
;MSEMTPREIVSELDKHIIGQDNAKRSVAIALRNRWRRMQLNEELRHEVTPKNILMIGPTGVGKTEIARRLAKLANAPFIKVEATKFTEVGYVDRQLS
;
A
#
# COMPACT_ATOMS: atom_id res chain seq x y z
N MET A 1 -1.17 3.83 14.39
CA MET A 1 -1.75 3.17 13.19
C MET A 1 -3.25 3.17 13.39
N SER A 2 -4.01 3.75 12.46
CA SER A 2 -5.45 3.92 12.64
C SER A 2 -6.14 2.57 12.81
N GLU A 3 -7.00 2.45 13.81
CA GLU A 3 -7.76 1.23 14.14
C GLU A 3 -8.87 0.92 13.13
N MET A 4 -8.84 1.58 11.98
CA MET A 4 -9.86 1.48 10.95
C MET A 4 -10.05 0.02 10.51
N THR A 5 -11.31 -0.37 10.43
CA THR A 5 -11.75 -1.61 9.85
C THR A 5 -11.58 -1.56 8.32
N PRO A 6 -11.50 -2.71 7.64
CA PRO A 6 -11.45 -2.73 6.19
C PRO A 6 -12.59 -1.96 5.51
N ARG A 7 -13.79 -1.94 6.11
CA ARG A 7 -14.95 -1.21 5.58
C ARG A 7 -14.75 0.31 5.66
N GLU A 8 -14.23 0.81 6.78
CA GLU A 8 -13.93 2.24 6.95
C GLU A 8 -12.82 2.69 6.00
N ILE A 9 -11.78 1.87 5.79
CA ILE A 9 -10.72 2.17 4.82
C ILE A 9 -11.30 2.27 3.41
N VAL A 10 -12.16 1.33 3.00
CA VAL A 10 -12.82 1.38 1.68
C VAL A 10 -13.69 2.63 1.57
N SER A 11 -14.51 2.92 2.57
CA SER A 11 -15.37 4.11 2.59
C SER A 11 -14.58 5.41 2.48
N GLU A 12 -13.40 5.48 3.10
CA GLU A 12 -12.54 6.64 3.00
C GLU A 12 -11.88 6.75 1.62
N LEU A 13 -11.54 5.63 0.98
CA LEU A 13 -11.06 5.60 -0.40
C LEU A 13 -12.18 5.97 -1.40
N ASP A 14 -13.44 5.63 -1.11
CA ASP A 14 -14.60 5.95 -1.96
C ASP A 14 -14.81 7.47 -2.11
N LYS A 15 -14.40 8.27 -1.13
CA LYS A 15 -14.46 9.74 -1.20
C LYS A 15 -13.55 10.35 -2.28
N HIS A 16 -12.59 9.57 -2.79
CA HIS A 16 -11.55 10.05 -3.70
C HIS A 16 -11.43 9.24 -5.00
N ILE A 17 -11.82 7.96 -4.96
CA ILE A 17 -11.69 7.03 -6.08
C ILE A 17 -13.07 6.46 -6.37
N ILE A 18 -13.54 6.60 -7.60
CA ILE A 18 -14.81 6.01 -8.05
C ILE A 18 -14.55 4.61 -8.64
N GLY A 19 -15.37 3.62 -8.26
CA GLY A 19 -15.21 2.22 -8.68
C GLY A 19 -13.94 1.56 -8.11
N GLN A 20 -13.35 0.60 -8.83
CA GLN A 20 -12.13 -0.14 -8.40
C GLN A 20 -12.29 -0.92 -7.07
N ASP A 21 -13.49 -1.44 -6.80
CA ASP A 21 -13.85 -2.04 -5.50
C ASP A 21 -12.91 -3.16 -5.07
N ASN A 22 -12.48 -4.00 -6.01
CA ASN A 22 -11.52 -5.07 -5.76
C ASN A 22 -10.16 -4.51 -5.28
N ALA A 23 -9.65 -3.48 -5.95
CA ALA A 23 -8.37 -2.87 -5.58
C ALA A 23 -8.47 -2.20 -4.19
N LYS A 24 -9.55 -1.46 -3.92
CA LYS A 24 -9.82 -0.84 -2.61
C LYS A 24 -9.88 -1.89 -1.50
N ARG A 25 -10.58 -3.00 -1.74
CA ARG A 25 -10.69 -4.11 -0.79
C ARG A 25 -9.34 -4.77 -0.52
N SER A 26 -8.54 -5.03 -1.56
CA SER A 26 -7.21 -5.63 -1.43
C SER A 26 -6.29 -4.77 -0.58
N VAL A 27 -6.24 -3.45 -0.83
CA VAL A 27 -5.39 -2.54 -0.04
C VAL A 27 -5.88 -2.37 1.39
N ALA A 28 -7.20 -2.34 1.62
CA ALA A 28 -7.78 -2.27 2.95
C ALA A 28 -7.44 -3.49 3.81
N ILE A 29 -7.49 -4.70 3.22
CA ILE A 29 -7.09 -5.93 3.88
C ILE A 29 -5.59 -5.92 4.20
N ALA A 30 -4.74 -5.49 3.26
CA ALA A 30 -3.30 -5.43 3.50
C ALA A 30 -2.95 -4.47 4.65
N LEU A 31 -3.57 -3.28 4.69
CA LEU A 31 -3.38 -2.33 5.77
C LEU A 31 -3.88 -2.89 7.12
N ARG A 32 -5.05 -3.53 7.14
CA ARG A 32 -5.57 -4.17 8.36
C ARG A 32 -4.69 -5.32 8.85
N ASN A 33 -4.13 -6.11 7.93
CA ASN A 33 -3.21 -7.18 8.28
C ASN A 33 -1.93 -6.65 8.94
N ARG A 34 -1.44 -5.48 8.50
CA ARG A 34 -0.32 -4.81 9.18
C ARG A 34 -0.65 -4.46 10.63
N TRP A 35 -1.85 -3.94 10.88
CA TRP A 35 -2.31 -3.68 12.26
C TRP A 35 -2.43 -4.97 13.07
N ARG A 36 -3.06 -6.01 12.50
CA ARG A 36 -3.21 -7.32 13.18
C ARG A 36 -1.86 -7.93 13.56
N ARG A 37 -0.86 -7.81 12.67
CA ARG A 37 0.50 -8.28 12.94
C ARG A 37 1.13 -7.60 14.17
N MET A 38 0.85 -6.32 14.39
CA MET A 38 1.35 -5.61 15.57
C MET A 38 0.72 -6.10 16.89
N GLN A 39 -0.42 -6.78 16.83
CA GLN A 39 -1.10 -7.37 17.98
C GLN A 39 -0.63 -8.80 18.28
N LEU A 40 0.18 -9.41 17.41
CA LEU A 40 0.75 -10.73 17.66
C LEU A 40 1.89 -10.63 18.70
N ASN A 41 2.13 -11.74 19.38
CA ASN A 41 3.32 -11.93 20.21
C ASN A 41 4.60 -11.83 19.35
N GLU A 42 5.74 -11.62 20.00
CA GLU A 42 6.99 -11.31 19.32
C GLU A 42 7.44 -12.41 18.36
N GLU A 43 7.39 -13.67 18.79
CA GLU A 43 7.75 -14.84 17.98
C GLU A 43 6.93 -14.92 16.68
N LEU A 44 5.60 -14.90 16.76
CA LEU A 44 4.74 -15.00 15.57
C LEU A 44 4.80 -13.72 14.72
N ARG A 45 5.10 -12.56 15.31
CA ARG A 45 5.20 -11.29 14.58
C ARG A 45 6.30 -11.33 13.52
N HIS A 46 7.42 -12.00 13.82
CA HIS A 46 8.54 -12.14 12.89
C HIS A 46 8.24 -13.10 11.73
N GLU A 47 7.40 -14.11 11.95
CA GLU A 47 6.99 -15.06 10.91
C GLU A 47 6.01 -14.45 9.89
N VAL A 48 5.26 -13.42 10.28
CA VAL A 48 4.23 -12.81 9.41
C VAL A 48 4.83 -11.69 8.54
N THR A 49 5.08 -12.02 7.28
CA THR A 49 5.56 -11.05 6.28
C THR A 49 4.44 -10.14 5.75
N PRO A 50 4.76 -8.91 5.32
CA PRO A 50 3.79 -8.05 4.63
C PRO A 50 3.25 -8.71 3.35
N LYS A 51 1.97 -8.46 3.05
CA LYS A 51 1.36 -8.88 1.77
C LYS A 51 1.54 -7.78 0.73
N ASN A 52 2.51 -7.95 -0.15
CA ASN A 52 2.74 -7.04 -1.28
C ASN A 52 1.58 -7.13 -2.28
N ILE A 53 1.29 -6.02 -2.97
CA ILE A 53 0.15 -5.91 -3.90
C ILE A 53 0.67 -5.54 -5.28
N LEU A 54 0.27 -6.31 -6.29
CA LEU A 54 0.42 -5.98 -7.70
C LEU A 54 -0.92 -5.49 -8.25
N MET A 55 -0.98 -4.23 -8.69
CA MET A 55 -2.17 -3.67 -9.32
C MET A 55 -2.05 -3.74 -10.85
N ILE A 56 -2.98 -4.46 -11.50
CA ILE A 56 -3.04 -4.61 -12.95
C ILE A 56 -4.26 -3.83 -13.47
N GLY A 57 -4.04 -3.00 -14.49
CA GLY A 57 -5.12 -2.24 -15.14
C GLY A 57 -4.58 -1.14 -16.06
N PRO A 58 -5.43 -0.51 -16.90
CA PRO A 58 -5.01 0.49 -17.86
C PRO A 58 -4.51 1.79 -17.18
N THR A 59 -3.83 2.65 -17.94
CA THR A 59 -3.33 3.93 -17.44
C THR A 59 -4.49 4.84 -17.05
N GLY A 60 -4.31 5.67 -16.02
CA GLY A 60 -5.32 6.67 -15.60
C GLY A 60 -6.46 6.18 -14.72
N VAL A 61 -6.61 4.87 -14.46
CA VAL A 61 -7.75 4.33 -13.67
C VAL A 61 -7.61 4.44 -12.14
N GLY A 62 -6.60 5.15 -11.64
CA GLY A 62 -6.46 5.42 -10.20
C GLY A 62 -5.55 4.49 -9.39
N LYS A 63 -4.78 3.58 -10.03
CA LYS A 63 -3.81 2.70 -9.33
C LYS A 63 -2.89 3.46 -8.36
N THR A 64 -2.25 4.52 -8.85
CA THR A 64 -1.35 5.37 -8.06
C THR A 64 -2.10 6.16 -6.99
N GLU A 65 -3.32 6.61 -7.27
CA GLU A 65 -4.12 7.39 -6.32
C GLU A 65 -4.59 6.53 -5.15
N ILE A 66 -4.97 5.27 -5.39
CA ILE A 66 -5.27 4.29 -4.33
C ILE A 66 -4.07 4.16 -3.38
N ALA A 67 -2.86 3.94 -3.91
CA ALA A 67 -1.66 3.79 -3.08
C ALA A 67 -1.32 5.07 -2.31
N ARG A 68 -1.42 6.23 -2.96
CA ARG A 68 -1.19 7.55 -2.33
C ARG A 68 -2.16 7.83 -1.20
N ARG A 69 -3.46 7.61 -1.43
CA ARG A 69 -4.51 7.82 -0.41
C ARG A 69 -4.36 6.86 0.74
N LEU A 70 -4.09 5.58 0.47
CA LEU A 70 -3.84 4.59 1.52
C LEU A 70 -2.68 5.02 2.44
N ALA A 71 -1.58 5.53 1.90
CA ALA A 71 -0.46 6.00 2.70
C ALA A 71 -0.83 7.21 3.56
N LYS A 72 -1.62 8.16 3.01
CA LYS A 72 -2.14 9.29 3.78
C LYS A 72 -3.03 8.83 4.94
N LEU A 73 -3.91 7.85 4.72
CA LEU A 73 -4.78 7.29 5.75
C LEU A 73 -4.02 6.54 6.84
N ALA A 74 -2.95 5.84 6.45
CA ALA A 74 -2.09 5.14 7.38
C ALA A 74 -1.09 6.06 8.11
N ASN A 75 -1.05 7.36 7.77
CA ASN A 75 0.00 8.30 8.11
C ASN A 75 1.40 7.69 7.91
N ALA A 76 1.60 7.07 6.75
CA ALA A 76 2.80 6.31 6.41
C ALA A 76 3.64 7.05 5.34
N PRO A 77 4.97 6.89 5.35
CA PRO A 77 5.83 7.39 4.28
C PRO A 77 5.41 6.80 2.93
N PHE A 78 5.37 7.62 1.89
CA PHE A 78 5.01 7.19 0.54
C PHE A 78 6.05 7.65 -0.48
N ILE A 79 6.53 6.72 -1.29
CA ILE A 79 7.46 6.99 -2.39
C ILE A 79 6.92 6.34 -3.67
N LYS A 80 6.89 7.12 -4.76
CA LYS A 80 6.60 6.63 -6.11
C LYS A 80 7.92 6.54 -6.87
N VAL A 81 8.25 5.35 -7.36
CA VAL A 81 9.40 5.12 -8.23
C VAL A 81 8.95 4.46 -9.52
N GLU A 82 9.60 4.82 -10.63
CA GLU A 82 9.37 4.20 -11.95
C GLU A 82 10.46 3.17 -12.19
N ALA A 83 10.07 1.92 -12.49
CA ALA A 83 11.01 0.80 -12.60
C ALA A 83 12.04 0.99 -13.74
N THR A 84 11.66 1.67 -14.82
CA THR A 84 12.54 1.96 -15.97
C THR A 84 13.73 2.86 -15.61
N LYS A 85 13.65 3.64 -14.52
CA LYS A 85 14.77 4.46 -14.04
C LYS A 85 15.98 3.63 -13.57
N PHE A 86 15.79 2.33 -13.33
CA PHE A 86 16.85 1.42 -12.89
C PHE A 86 17.52 0.66 -14.02
N THR A 87 17.01 0.75 -15.25
CA THR A 87 17.62 0.10 -16.43
C THR A 87 18.46 1.06 -17.27
N GLU A 88 18.24 2.37 -17.16
CA GLU A 88 18.95 3.39 -17.98
C GLU A 88 20.21 3.95 -17.33
N VAL A 89 20.38 3.78 -16.02
CA VAL A 89 21.51 4.36 -15.28
C VAL A 89 22.55 3.28 -15.06
N GLY A 90 23.65 3.37 -15.80
CA GLY A 90 24.90 2.70 -15.45
C GLY A 90 25.16 2.92 -13.95
N TYR A 91 25.31 1.81 -13.25
CA TYR A 91 25.51 1.69 -11.82
C TYR A 91 26.27 2.87 -11.21
N VAL A 92 25.54 3.75 -10.50
CA VAL A 92 26.12 4.63 -9.48
C VAL A 92 25.22 4.52 -8.27
N ASP A 93 25.79 3.90 -7.24
CA ASP A 93 25.25 3.74 -5.89
C ASP A 93 24.41 4.96 -5.47
N ARG A 94 23.09 4.81 -5.51
CA ARG A 94 22.21 5.53 -4.58
C ARG A 94 21.73 4.52 -3.56
N GLN A 95 22.68 4.03 -2.77
CA GLN A 95 22.37 3.40 -1.51
C GLN A 95 21.50 4.35 -0.69
N LEU A 96 20.36 3.82 -0.25
CA LEU A 96 19.58 4.40 0.82
C LEU A 96 20.45 4.42 2.08
N SER A 97 20.89 5.63 2.45
CA SER A 97 21.34 5.98 3.80
C SER A 97 20.27 6.81 4.47
#